data_AF-A0A3N5VN77-F1
#
_entry.id   AF-A0A3N5VN77-F1
#
_cell.length_a   1.000
_cell.length_b   1.000
_cell.length_c   1.000
_cell.angle_alpha   90.00
_cell.angle_beta   90.00
_cell.angle_gamma   90.00
#
_symmetry.space_group_name_H-M   'P 1'
#
loop_
_entity.id
_entity.type
_entity.pdbx_description
1 polymer ?
#
loop_
_entity_poly.entity_id
_entity_poly.type
_entity_poly.pdbx_seq_one_letter_code
_entity_poly.pdbx_strand_id
1 'polypeptide(L)'
;MKFLLIDDNPTDRELLVQRLRREFPGAEFVEVFRRQTFDEAVAQGDFDVVLTDYQLHWTDGLWVVTTLRERLPHVPIIMFPDSGGEEIAVEGLKAG
;
A
#
# COMPACT_ATOMS: atom_id res chain seq x y z
N MET A 1 -10.74 -10.97 4.18
CA MET A 1 -9.77 -9.89 4.44
C MET A 1 -9.39 -9.28 3.11
N LYS A 2 -9.53 -7.97 2.93
CA LYS A 2 -9.29 -7.27 1.67
C LYS A 2 -8.06 -6.36 1.80
N PHE A 3 -7.03 -6.67 1.02
CA PHE A 3 -5.78 -5.93 0.95
C PHE A 3 -5.82 -4.94 -0.22
N LEU A 4 -5.43 -3.70 0.03
CA LEU A 4 -5.06 -2.75 -1.02
C LEU A 4 -3.53 -2.77 -1.17
N LEU A 5 -3.03 -3.16 -2.34
CA LEU A 5 -1.59 -3.21 -2.64
C LEU A 5 -1.25 -2.08 -3.61
N ILE A 6 -0.37 -1.18 -3.21
CA ILE A 6 0.06 -0.02 -3.99
C ILE A 6 1.55 -0.18 -4.30
N ASP A 7 1.83 -0.68 -5.49
CA ASP A 7 3.18 -1.00 -5.95
C ASP A 7 3.15 -1.09 -7.48
N ASP A 8 4.02 -0.34 -8.15
CA ASP A 8 4.13 -0.37 -9.61
C ASP A 8 5.18 -1.35 -10.15
N ASN A 9 5.98 -1.97 -9.27
CA ASN A 9 6.80 -3.12 -9.61
C ASN A 9 5.93 -4.39 -9.67
N PRO A 10 5.73 -4.99 -10.85
CA PRO A 10 4.90 -6.18 -10.98
C PRO A 10 5.48 -7.41 -10.26
N THR A 11 6.82 -7.50 -10.17
CA THR A 11 7.50 -8.65 -9.55
C THR A 11 7.30 -8.64 -8.05
N ASP A 12 7.47 -7.49 -7.42
CA ASP A 12 7.36 -7.34 -5.96
C ASP A 12 5.92 -7.54 -5.52
N ARG A 13 4.96 -6.96 -6.26
CA ARG A 13 3.54 -7.16 -6.02
C ARG A 13 3.12 -8.62 -6.15
N GLU A 14 3.58 -9.35 -7.17
CA GLU A 14 3.28 -10.78 -7.32
C GLU A 14 3.83 -11.60 -6.15
N LEU A 15 5.10 -11.36 -5.76
CA LEU A 15 5.72 -12.03 -4.62
C LEU A 15 4.98 -11.76 -3.31
N LEU A 16 4.55 -10.51 -3.10
CA LEU A 16 3.78 -10.11 -1.92
C LEU A 16 2.41 -10.81 -1.88
N VAL A 17 1.67 -10.80 -3.00
CA VAL A 17 0.38 -11.50 -3.12
C VAL A 17 0.54 -12.99 -2.84
N GLN A 18 1.56 -13.64 -3.41
CA GLN A 18 1.81 -15.07 -3.19
C GLN A 18 2.09 -15.38 -1.71
N ARG A 19 2.87 -14.55 -1.03
CA ARG A 19 3.14 -14.71 0.41
C ARG A 19 1.88 -14.50 1.24
N LEU A 20 1.14 -13.42 1.00
CA LEU A 20 -0.07 -13.09 1.76
C LEU A 20 -1.18 -14.13 1.57
N ARG A 21 -1.35 -14.69 0.35
CA ARG A 21 -2.33 -15.76 0.12
C ARG A 21 -2.05 -17.03 0.94
N ARG A 22 -0.79 -17.31 1.26
CA ARG A 22 -0.42 -18.47 2.07
C ARG A 22 -0.75 -18.27 3.55
N GLU A 23 -0.51 -17.06 4.06
CA GLU A 23 -0.78 -16.69 5.46
C GLU A 23 -2.26 -16.36 5.72
N PHE A 24 -2.93 -15.80 4.71
CA PHE A 24 -4.34 -15.41 4.75
C PHE A 24 -5.14 -16.10 3.63
N PRO A 25 -5.43 -17.39 3.76
CA PRO A 25 -6.27 -18.10 2.80
C PRO A 25 -7.64 -17.41 2.65
N GLY A 26 -8.05 -17.16 1.40
CA GLY A 26 -9.32 -16.46 1.11
C GLY A 26 -9.25 -14.93 1.20
N ALA A 27 -8.06 -14.35 1.35
CA ALA A 27 -7.88 -12.91 1.21
C ALA A 27 -8.15 -12.44 -0.23
N GLU A 28 -8.73 -11.24 -0.32
CA GLU A 28 -8.96 -10.50 -1.56
C GLU A 28 -7.86 -9.44 -1.71
N PHE A 29 -7.45 -9.19 -2.95
CA PHE A 29 -6.36 -8.26 -3.27
C PHE A 29 -6.84 -7.30 -4.34
N VAL A 30 -6.74 -6.00 -4.05
CA VAL A 30 -6.91 -4.92 -5.02
C VAL A 30 -5.53 -4.33 -5.28
N GLU A 31 -5.08 -4.43 -6.52
CA GLU A 31 -3.73 -4.02 -6.93
C GLU A 31 -3.78 -2.67 -7.65
N VAL A 32 -3.01 -1.70 -7.17
CA VAL A 32 -2.88 -0.35 -7.72
C VAL A 32 -1.44 -0.12 -8.12
N PHE A 33 -1.22 0.07 -9.42
CA PHE A 33 0.11 0.28 -10.01
C PHE A 33 0.21 1.59 -10.80
N ARG A 34 -0.84 2.42 -10.75
CA ARG A 34 -0.91 3.72 -11.44
C ARG A 34 -1.88 4.67 -10.77
N ARG A 35 -1.71 5.97 -11.03
CA ARG A 35 -2.50 7.03 -10.41
C ARG A 35 -4.01 6.88 -10.57
N GLN A 36 -4.48 6.57 -11.77
CA GLN A 36 -5.93 6.51 -12.03
C GLN A 36 -6.63 5.42 -11.18
N THR A 37 -6.01 4.24 -11.06
CA THR A 37 -6.59 3.14 -10.27
C THR A 37 -6.50 3.38 -8.78
N PHE A 38 -5.58 4.26 -8.33
CA PHE A 38 -5.50 4.69 -6.94
C PHE A 38 -6.78 5.44 -6.52
N ASP A 39 -7.20 6.44 -7.29
CA ASP A 39 -8.37 7.24 -6.95
C ASP A 39 -9.66 6.39 -6.97
N GLU A 40 -9.76 5.44 -7.90
CA GLU A 40 -10.85 4.45 -7.98
C GLU A 40 -10.86 3.50 -6.76
N ALA A 41 -9.69 3.01 -6.33
CA ALA A 41 -9.58 2.15 -5.17
C ALA A 41 -9.95 2.88 -3.88
N VAL A 42 -9.42 4.09 -3.66
CA VAL A 42 -9.73 4.91 -2.48
C VAL A 42 -11.23 5.17 -2.35
N ALA A 43 -11.93 5.35 -3.47
CA ALA A 43 -13.39 5.53 -3.47
C ALA A 43 -14.18 4.28 -3.04
N GLN A 44 -13.63 3.07 -3.18
CA GLN A 44 -14.27 1.84 -2.70
C GLN A 44 -14.24 1.77 -1.16
N GLY A 45 -13.09 2.09 -0.57
CA GLY A 45 -12.91 2.30 0.87
C GLY A 45 -13.18 1.13 1.80
N ASP A 46 -13.35 -0.09 1.27
CA ASP A 46 -13.72 -1.31 2.00
C ASP A 46 -12.51 -2.23 2.25
N PHE A 47 -11.37 -1.65 2.63
CA PHE A 47 -10.11 -2.39 2.87
C PHE A 47 -9.85 -2.63 4.35
N ASP A 48 -9.27 -3.79 4.65
CA ASP A 48 -8.82 -4.14 6.01
C ASP A 48 -7.39 -3.66 6.27
N VAL A 49 -6.57 -3.54 5.21
CA VAL A 49 -5.18 -3.09 5.30
C VAL A 49 -4.71 -2.54 3.96
N VAL A 50 -3.86 -1.51 4.01
CA VAL A 50 -3.13 -1.00 2.85
C VAL A 50 -1.65 -1.32 2.99
N LEU A 51 -1.09 -1.84 1.91
CA LEU A 51 0.33 -2.08 1.73
C LEU A 51 0.82 -1.18 0.60
N THR A 52 1.78 -0.30 0.86
CA THR A 52 2.33 0.61 -0.16
C THR A 52 3.84 0.55 -0.22
N ASP A 53 4.38 0.61 -1.42
CA ASP A 53 5.80 0.93 -1.59
C ASP A 53 6.05 2.43 -1.31
N TYR A 54 7.28 2.74 -0.90
CA TYR A 54 7.73 4.11 -0.71
C TYR A 54 7.96 4.84 -2.04
N GLN A 55 8.48 4.15 -3.06
CA GLN A 55 8.90 4.81 -4.30
C GLN A 55 8.12 4.32 -5.51
N LEU A 56 7.11 5.10 -5.90
CA LEU A 56 6.31 4.80 -7.07
C LEU A 56 6.76 5.72 -8.23
N HIS A 57 6.81 5.22 -9.45
CA HIS A 57 7.09 5.98 -10.67
C HIS A 57 6.12 7.14 -10.88
N TRP A 58 4.93 7.08 -10.29
CA TRP A 58 3.87 8.08 -10.44
C TRP A 58 3.64 8.97 -9.21
N THR A 59 4.25 8.68 -8.06
CA THR A 59 4.17 9.48 -6.82
C THR A 59 5.17 8.98 -5.77
N ASP A 60 5.38 9.72 -4.68
CA ASP A 60 5.98 9.15 -3.48
C ASP A 60 4.93 8.48 -2.57
N GLY A 61 5.36 7.50 -1.77
CA GLY A 61 4.52 6.74 -0.84
C GLY A 61 4.05 7.55 0.37
N LEU A 62 4.72 8.65 0.72
CA LEU A 62 4.26 9.54 1.81
C LEU A 62 3.01 10.31 1.40
N TRP A 63 2.94 10.74 0.15
CA TRP A 63 1.75 11.34 -0.45
C TRP A 63 0.58 10.34 -0.44
N VAL A 64 0.85 9.07 -0.76
CA VAL A 64 -0.13 7.98 -0.68
C VAL A 64 -0.64 7.81 0.75
N VAL A 65 0.26 7.68 1.73
CA VAL A 65 -0.10 7.56 3.16
C VAL A 65 -0.93 8.75 3.61
N THR A 66 -0.51 9.97 3.32
CA THR A 66 -1.23 11.20 3.71
C THR A 66 -2.64 11.20 3.14
N THR A 67 -2.78 10.88 1.86
CA THR A 67 -4.10 10.81 1.20
C THR A 67 -4.99 9.73 1.80
N LEU A 68 -4.44 8.56 2.10
CA LEU A 68 -5.18 7.46 2.72
C LEU A 68 -5.56 7.77 4.16
N ARG A 69 -4.75 8.51 4.93
CA ARG A 69 -5.12 8.95 6.28
C ARG A 69 -6.30 9.91 6.28
N GLU A 70 -6.41 10.77 5.27
CA GLU A 70 -7.56 11.66 5.12
C GLU A 70 -8.84 10.92 4.69
N ARG A 71 -8.71 9.92 3.81
CA ARG A 71 -9.85 9.25 3.15
C ARG A 71 -10.29 7.96 3.83
N LEU A 72 -9.34 7.22 4.40
CA LEU A 72 -9.49 5.91 5.03
C LEU A 72 -8.85 5.92 6.43
N PRO A 73 -9.28 6.81 7.35
CA PRO A 73 -8.59 7.08 8.62
C PRO A 73 -8.46 5.86 9.55
N HIS A 74 -9.33 4.86 9.38
CA HIS A 74 -9.36 3.65 10.22
C HIS A 74 -8.60 2.47 9.62
N VAL A 75 -8.16 2.55 8.36
CA VAL A 75 -7.46 1.44 7.70
C VAL A 75 -5.98 1.50 8.08
N PRO A 76 -5.39 0.44 8.63
CA PRO A 76 -3.96 0.38 8.89
C PRO A 76 -3.18 0.42 7.58
N ILE A 77 -2.13 1.23 7.55
CA ILE A 77 -1.24 1.41 6.39
C ILE A 77 0.15 0.94 6.78
N ILE A 78 0.69 0.00 6.00
CA ILE A 78 2.07 -0.48 6.12
C ILE A 78 2.80 -0.03 4.86
N MET A 79 3.88 0.72 5.06
CA MET A 79 4.76 1.15 3.99
C MET A 79 6.04 0.34 4.05
N PHE A 80 6.44 -0.24 2.92
CA PHE A 80 7.70 -0.97 2.81
C PHE A 80 8.76 -0.03 2.23
N PRO A 81 9.86 0.26 2.95
CA PRO A 81 10.99 0.94 2.35
C PRO A 81 11.70 -0.02 1.42
N ASP A 82 12.04 0.48 0.24
CA ASP A 82 12.97 -0.22 -0.63
C ASP A 82 14.33 -0.39 0.08
N SER A 83 15.11 -1.40 -0.30
CA SER A 83 16.28 -1.90 0.46
C SER A 83 17.42 -0.90 0.78
N GLY A 84 17.28 0.38 0.39
CA GLY A 84 18.16 1.50 0.78
C GLY A 84 17.59 2.47 1.83
N GLY A 85 16.41 2.20 2.42
CA GLY A 85 15.61 3.19 3.14
C GLY A 85 15.57 3.08 4.68
N GLU A 86 16.62 2.60 5.35
CA GLU A 86 16.64 2.49 6.83
C GLU A 86 16.36 3.84 7.55
N GLU A 87 16.65 4.98 6.92
CA GLU A 87 16.34 6.32 7.46
C GLU A 87 14.85 6.74 7.31
N ILE A 88 14.09 6.11 6.42
CA ILE A 88 12.74 6.57 6.01
C ILE A 88 11.63 5.99 6.91
N ALA A 89 11.89 4.85 7.55
CA ALA A 89 10.95 4.21 8.48
C ALA A 89 10.58 5.13 9.68
N VAL A 90 11.47 6.05 10.05
CA VAL A 90 11.26 6.98 11.18
C VAL A 90 10.25 8.08 10.86
N GLU A 91 10.20 8.56 9.62
CA GLU A 91 9.25 9.61 9.21
C GLU A 91 7.82 9.07 9.10
N GLY A 92 7.66 7.83 8.60
CA GLY A 92 6.36 7.16 8.53
C GLY A 92 5.73 6.90 9.91
N LEU A 93 6.55 6.69 10.95
CA LEU A 93 6.10 6.55 12.34
C LEU A 93 5.65 7.88 12.98
N LYS A 94 6.17 9.04 12.52
CA LYS A 94 5.76 10.36 13.02
C LYS A 94 4.47 10.86 12.37
N ALA A 95 4.17 10.38 11.17
CA ALA A 95 2.95 10.70 10.44
C ALA A 95 1.77 9.74 10.77
N GLY A 96 1.97 8.81 11.71
CA GLY A 96 1.01 7.79 12.14
C GLY A 96 0.39 8.09 13.50
#